data_AF-A0A7W1Y9R4-F1
#
_entry.id   AF-A0A7W1Y9R4-F1
#
_cell.length_a   1.000
_cell.length_b   1.000
_cell.length_c   1.000
_cell.angle_alpha   90.00
_cell.angle_beta   90.00
_cell.angle_gamma   90.00
#
_symmetry.space_group_name_H-M   'P 1'
#
loop_
_entity.id
_entity.type
_entity.pdbx_description
1 polymer ?
#
loop_
_entity_poly.entity_id
_entity_poly.type
_entity_poly.pdbx_seq_one_letter_code
_entity_poly.pdbx_strand_id
1 'polypeptide(L)'
;MSEENLNPGGPAGQPQSPEDALNAIKASIANAFNLGLQSQPKNQGDTLSNIVQEIEKTIYAQLKQVYGDVPDDFIKANAEFFVQVATMGHIVPRVCAFDKDFQAKLFQLIEARVLETQKAAQEKAKEEQGQIIHEEKKIIVP
;
A
#
# COMPACT_ATOMS: atom_id res chain seq x y z
N MET A 1 5.88 -12.64 52.58
CA MET A 1 5.22 -11.58 51.79
C MET A 1 6.26 -10.52 51.50
N SER A 2 6.70 -10.44 50.24
CA SER A 2 7.53 -9.37 49.70
C SER A 2 7.19 -9.27 48.23
N GLU A 3 6.20 -8.44 47.92
CA GLU A 3 5.86 -8.01 46.57
C GLU A 3 6.65 -6.74 46.28
N GLU A 4 7.57 -6.77 45.33
CA GLU A 4 7.93 -5.66 44.42
C GLU A 4 9.06 -6.12 43.48
N ASN A 5 8.82 -6.26 42.18
CA ASN A 5 9.24 -5.22 41.23
C ASN A 5 9.01 -5.61 39.76
N LEU A 6 8.26 -4.72 39.09
CA LEU A 6 8.45 -4.19 37.74
C LEU A 6 8.87 -5.17 36.64
N ASN A 7 7.88 -5.67 35.90
CA ASN A 7 8.07 -5.93 34.48
C ASN A 7 7.86 -4.60 33.71
N PRO A 8 8.89 -3.97 33.13
CA PRO A 8 8.70 -2.79 32.32
C PRO A 8 8.00 -3.22 31.02
N GLY A 9 7.01 -2.42 30.61
CA GLY A 9 6.25 -2.64 29.40
C GLY A 9 7.14 -3.02 28.22
N GLY A 10 6.82 -4.16 27.58
CA GLY A 10 7.18 -4.37 26.19
C GLY A 10 6.70 -3.17 25.36
N PRO A 11 7.42 -2.81 24.29
CA PRO A 11 7.26 -1.51 23.66
C PRO A 11 5.83 -1.39 23.12
N ALA A 12 5.03 -0.57 23.78
CA ALA A 12 3.86 0.03 23.19
C ALA A 12 4.35 0.77 21.95
N GLY A 13 3.90 0.34 20.78
CA GLY A 13 4.31 0.87 19.49
C GLY A 13 4.26 2.39 19.51
N GLN A 14 5.42 3.01 19.28
CA GLN A 14 5.51 4.45 19.09
C GLN A 14 4.50 4.86 18.00
N PRO A 15 3.77 5.98 18.16
CA PRO A 15 2.95 6.50 17.09
C PRO A 15 3.85 6.76 15.89
N GLN A 16 3.67 5.99 14.81
CA GLN A 16 4.37 6.19 13.55
C GLN A 16 4.07 7.61 13.08
N SER A 17 5.10 8.40 12.80
CA SER A 17 4.87 9.73 12.23
C SER A 17 4.16 9.58 10.87
N PRO A 18 3.38 10.59 10.42
CA PRO A 18 2.76 10.54 9.10
C PRO A 18 3.77 10.28 7.96
N GLU A 19 5.02 10.72 8.14
CA GLU A 19 6.12 10.47 7.20
C GLU A 19 6.59 9.00 7.23
N ASP A 20 6.68 8.38 8.41
CA ASP A 20 7.00 6.96 8.54
C ASP A 20 5.92 6.06 7.95
N ALA A 21 4.65 6.41 8.18
CA ALA A 21 3.51 5.71 7.59
C ALA A 21 3.53 5.80 6.05
N LEU A 22 3.83 6.98 5.50
CA LEU A 22 3.97 7.17 4.05
C LEU A 22 5.14 6.37 3.48
N ASN A 23 6.28 6.34 4.16
CA ASN A 23 7.44 5.56 3.74
C ASN A 23 7.16 4.05 3.78
N ALA A 24 6.42 3.56 4.77
CA ALA A 24 5.97 2.18 4.84
C ALA A 24 5.05 1.81 3.66
N ILE A 25 4.09 2.69 3.30
CA ILE A 25 3.21 2.49 2.14
C ILE A 25 4.03 2.42 0.84
N LYS A 26 4.97 3.34 0.64
CA LYS A 26 5.87 3.35 -0.52
C LYS A 26 6.68 2.05 -0.62
N ALA A 27 7.22 1.56 0.50
CA ALA A 27 7.95 0.30 0.56
C ALA A 27 7.06 -0.89 0.19
N SER A 28 5.81 -0.94 0.69
CA SER A 28 4.86 -2.00 0.33
C SER A 28 4.49 -1.98 -1.15
N ILE A 29 4.30 -0.80 -1.75
CA ILE A 29 4.06 -0.65 -3.20
C ILE A 29 5.26 -1.17 -4.00
N ALA A 30 6.48 -0.77 -3.63
CA ALA A 30 7.70 -1.22 -4.30
C ALA A 30 7.88 -2.74 -4.19
N ASN A 31 7.61 -3.32 -3.01
CA ASN A 31 7.68 -4.76 -2.80
C ASN A 31 6.67 -5.53 -3.66
N ALA A 32 5.43 -5.05 -3.75
CA ALA A 32 4.42 -5.65 -4.61
C ALA A 32 4.83 -5.59 -6.08
N PHE A 33 5.32 -4.44 -6.56
CA PHE A 33 5.81 -4.31 -7.94
C PHE A 33 6.97 -5.28 -8.22
N ASN A 34 7.94 -5.37 -7.31
CA ASN A 34 9.07 -6.29 -7.42
C ASN A 34 8.65 -7.76 -7.40
N LEU A 35 7.62 -8.13 -6.63
CA LEU A 35 7.04 -9.47 -6.67
C LEU A 35 6.52 -9.80 -8.08
N GLY A 36 5.86 -8.85 -8.73
CA GLY A 36 5.47 -8.93 -10.14
C GLY A 36 6.65 -9.11 -11.11
N LEU A 37 7.72 -8.35 -10.90
CA LEU A 37 8.95 -8.50 -11.70
C LEU A 37 9.57 -9.89 -11.56
N GLN A 38 9.44 -10.54 -10.40
CA GLN A 38 10.02 -11.85 -10.12
C GLN A 38 9.13 -13.01 -10.58
N SER A 39 7.84 -12.77 -10.80
CA SER A 39 6.86 -13.79 -11.21
C SER A 39 6.83 -14.06 -12.72
N GLN A 40 7.91 -13.73 -13.44
CA GLN A 40 8.01 -13.98 -14.88
C GLN A 40 7.88 -15.48 -15.17
N PRO A 41 7.14 -15.89 -16.22
CA PRO A 41 6.89 -17.29 -16.49
C PRO A 41 8.21 -18.00 -16.77
N LYS A 42 8.37 -19.16 -16.16
CA LYS A 42 9.55 -20.02 -16.33
C LYS A 42 9.24 -21.19 -17.27
N ASN A 43 7.95 -21.54 -17.39
CA ASN A 43 7.48 -22.67 -18.18
C ASN A 43 6.37 -22.23 -19.15
N GLN A 44 6.17 -23.00 -20.23
CA GLN A 44 5.11 -22.74 -21.22
C GLN A 44 3.67 -22.84 -20.66
N GLY A 45 3.48 -23.46 -19.49
CA GLY A 45 2.17 -23.57 -18.82
C GLY A 45 1.81 -22.42 -17.88
N ASP A 46 2.72 -21.47 -17.68
CA ASP A 46 2.52 -20.36 -16.74
C ASP A 46 1.64 -19.28 -17.39
N THR A 47 0.32 -19.45 -17.28
CA THR A 47 -0.65 -18.44 -17.73
C THR A 47 -0.65 -17.24 -16.80
N LEU A 48 -1.02 -16.06 -17.32
CA LEU A 48 -1.20 -14.86 -16.49
C LEU A 48 -2.15 -15.12 -15.32
N SER A 49 -3.22 -15.89 -15.54
CA SER A 49 -4.19 -16.21 -14.49
C SER A 49 -3.58 -17.04 -13.35
N ASN A 50 -2.71 -18.01 -13.66
CA ASN A 50 -2.02 -18.81 -12.65
C ASN A 50 -1.04 -17.93 -11.85
N ILE A 51 -0.30 -17.06 -12.54
CA ILE A 51 0.66 -16.14 -11.94
C ILE A 51 -0.04 -15.14 -11.01
N VAL A 52 -1.17 -14.57 -11.44
CA VAL A 52 -1.95 -13.64 -10.61
C VAL A 52 -2.48 -14.33 -9.35
N GLN A 53 -2.95 -15.58 -9.45
CA GLN A 53 -3.37 -16.36 -8.27
C GLN A 53 -2.23 -16.62 -7.29
N GLU A 54 -1.00 -16.85 -7.77
CA GLU A 54 0.17 -17.00 -6.91
C GLU A 54 0.54 -15.69 -6.21
N ILE A 55 0.54 -14.57 -6.95
CA ILE A 55 0.74 -13.22 -6.41
C ILE A 55 -0.28 -12.92 -5.32
N GLU A 56 -1.56 -13.20 -5.57
CA GLU A 56 -2.64 -13.00 -4.61
C GLU A 56 -2.40 -13.78 -3.32
N LYS A 57 -2.05 -15.07 -3.42
CA LYS A 57 -1.72 -15.91 -2.25
C LYS A 57 -0.54 -15.35 -1.46
N THR A 58 0.52 -14.91 -2.13
CA THR A 58 1.71 -14.35 -1.49
C THR A 58 1.38 -13.06 -0.73
N ILE A 59 0.69 -12.12 -1.38
CA ILE A 59 0.30 -10.84 -0.77
C ILE A 59 -0.67 -11.07 0.39
N TYR A 60 -1.63 -11.97 0.22
CA TYR A 60 -2.57 -12.33 1.29
C TYR A 60 -1.88 -12.88 2.52
N ALA A 61 -0.91 -13.78 2.34
CA ALA A 61 -0.11 -14.34 3.43
C ALA A 61 0.72 -13.27 4.15
N GLN A 62 1.32 -12.34 3.40
CA GLN A 62 2.08 -11.22 3.98
C GLN A 62 1.18 -10.30 4.82
N LEU A 63 0.00 -9.96 4.31
CA LEU A 63 -0.93 -9.09 5.04
C LEU A 63 -1.48 -9.77 6.30
N LYS A 64 -1.80 -11.07 6.24
CA LYS A 64 -2.18 -11.82 7.45
C LYS A 64 -1.09 -11.82 8.53
N GLN A 65 0.18 -11.92 8.14
CA GLN A 65 1.29 -11.85 9.10
C GLN A 65 1.40 -10.48 9.77
N VAL A 66 1.09 -9.40 9.05
CA VAL A 66 1.20 -8.03 9.55
C VAL A 66 -0.01 -7.62 10.40
N TYR A 67 -1.22 -7.88 9.93
CA TYR A 67 -2.45 -7.44 10.58
C TYR A 67 -2.92 -8.39 11.70
N GLY A 68 -2.43 -9.63 11.75
CA GLY A 68 -2.83 -10.60 12.77
C GLY A 68 -4.27 -11.08 12.58
N ASP A 69 -5.02 -11.18 13.69
CA ASP A 69 -6.37 -11.78 13.71
C ASP A 69 -7.44 -10.75 13.34
N VAL A 70 -7.52 -10.43 12.05
CA VAL A 70 -8.55 -9.57 11.46
C VAL A 70 -9.39 -10.35 10.44
N PRO A 71 -10.63 -9.91 10.13
CA PRO A 71 -11.49 -10.62 9.18
C PRO A 71 -10.84 -10.81 7.81
N ASP A 72 -11.03 -11.99 7.23
CA ASP A 72 -10.46 -12.35 5.92
C ASP A 72 -10.86 -11.37 4.81
N ASP A 73 -12.10 -10.87 4.82
CA ASP A 73 -12.58 -9.90 3.83
C ASP A 73 -11.87 -8.54 3.94
N PHE A 74 -11.46 -8.15 5.15
CA PHE A 74 -10.65 -6.95 5.36
C PHE A 74 -9.27 -7.12 4.72
N ILE A 75 -8.63 -8.27 4.89
CA ILE A 75 -7.34 -8.54 4.25
C ILE A 75 -7.49 -8.57 2.72
N LYS A 76 -8.52 -9.24 2.18
CA LYS A 76 -8.74 -9.35 0.73
C LYS A 76 -8.94 -7.98 0.08
N ALA A 77 -9.78 -7.13 0.66
CA ALA A 77 -10.05 -5.78 0.13
C ALA A 77 -8.77 -4.92 0.08
N ASN A 78 -7.89 -5.05 1.07
CA ASN A 78 -6.61 -4.34 1.10
C ASN A 78 -5.53 -5.00 0.20
N ALA A 79 -5.60 -6.32 0.00
CA ALA A 79 -4.70 -7.06 -0.87
C ALA A 79 -4.89 -6.70 -2.35
N GLU A 80 -6.12 -6.42 -2.77
CA GLU A 80 -6.46 -6.21 -4.18
C GLU A 80 -5.60 -5.11 -4.82
N PHE A 81 -5.37 -4.00 -4.12
CA PHE A 81 -4.50 -2.94 -4.62
C PHE A 81 -3.06 -3.43 -4.88
N PHE A 82 -2.47 -4.17 -3.94
CA PHE A 82 -1.13 -4.70 -4.11
C PHE A 82 -1.06 -5.78 -5.19
N VAL A 83 -2.10 -6.59 -5.36
CA VAL A 83 -2.20 -7.57 -6.45
C VAL A 83 -2.22 -6.88 -7.80
N GLN A 84 -2.95 -5.77 -7.94
CA GLN A 84 -2.95 -4.97 -9.17
C GLN A 84 -1.55 -4.39 -9.44
N VAL A 85 -0.89 -3.83 -8.43
CA VAL A 85 0.49 -3.30 -8.55
C VAL A 85 1.49 -4.39 -8.97
N ALA A 86 1.42 -5.57 -8.34
CA ALA A 86 2.26 -6.71 -8.70
C ALA A 86 1.95 -7.24 -10.11
N THR A 87 0.69 -7.27 -10.51
CA THR A 87 0.29 -7.67 -11.87
C THR A 87 0.83 -6.69 -12.91
N MET A 88 0.84 -5.39 -12.63
CA MET A 88 1.53 -4.41 -13.46
C MET A 88 3.04 -4.71 -13.54
N GLY A 89 3.70 -4.96 -12.41
CA GLY A 89 5.11 -5.37 -12.39
C GLY A 89 5.40 -6.60 -13.27
N HIS A 90 4.46 -7.53 -13.35
CA HIS A 90 4.57 -8.70 -14.24
C HIS A 90 4.42 -8.36 -15.73
N ILE A 91 3.39 -7.60 -16.09
CA ILE A 91 2.99 -7.35 -17.48
C ILE A 91 3.91 -6.34 -18.15
N VAL A 92 4.23 -5.27 -17.44
CA VAL A 92 4.89 -4.08 -17.98
C VAL A 92 6.23 -4.39 -18.67
N PRO A 93 7.18 -5.11 -18.05
CA PRO A 93 8.44 -5.44 -18.72
C PRO A 93 8.26 -6.22 -20.01
N ARG A 94 7.22 -7.05 -20.11
CA ARG A 94 6.95 -7.91 -21.27
C ARG A 94 6.34 -7.13 -22.42
N VAL A 95 5.43 -6.21 -22.12
CA VAL A 95 4.85 -5.29 -23.13
C VAL A 95 5.90 -4.29 -23.60
N CYS A 96 6.74 -3.80 -22.68
CA CYS A 96 7.78 -2.82 -22.99
C CYS A 96 9.08 -3.45 -23.54
N ALA A 97 9.22 -4.78 -23.55
CA ALA A 97 10.44 -5.45 -24.02
C ALA A 97 10.80 -5.10 -25.48
N PHE A 98 9.80 -4.68 -26.26
CA PHE A 98 9.92 -4.36 -27.67
C PHE A 98 9.97 -2.85 -27.94
N ASP A 99 9.76 -2.00 -26.93
CA ASP A 99 9.69 -0.54 -27.07
C ASP A 99 10.17 0.15 -25.78
N LYS A 100 11.41 0.65 -25.80
CA LYS A 100 12.05 1.34 -24.66
C LYS A 100 11.44 2.71 -24.36
N ASP A 101 10.87 3.37 -25.36
CA ASP A 101 10.22 4.67 -25.17
C ASP A 101 8.87 4.49 -24.45
N PHE A 102 8.16 3.42 -24.77
CA PHE A 102 6.96 3.02 -24.02
C PHE A 102 7.29 2.68 -22.56
N GLN A 103 8.42 1.99 -22.29
CA GLN A 103 8.87 1.71 -20.93
C GLN A 103 9.05 3.00 -20.11
N ALA A 104 9.79 3.97 -20.65
CA ALA A 104 10.05 5.24 -19.99
C ALA A 104 8.75 6.02 -19.74
N LYS A 105 7.86 6.06 -20.74
CA LYS A 105 6.58 6.76 -20.65
C LYS A 105 5.65 6.12 -19.62
N LEU A 106 5.65 4.80 -19.50
CA LEU A 106 4.81 4.11 -18.53
C LEU A 106 5.23 4.37 -17.08
N PHE A 107 6.53 4.39 -16.78
CA PHE A 107 6.99 4.78 -15.44
C PHE A 107 6.61 6.23 -15.12
N GLN A 108 6.73 7.14 -16.09
CA GLN A 108 6.26 8.53 -15.93
C GLN A 108 4.75 8.61 -15.66
N LEU A 109 3.94 7.76 -16.31
CA LEU A 109 2.49 7.71 -16.09
C LEU A 109 2.14 7.16 -14.69
N ILE A 110 2.89 6.17 -14.19
CA ILE A 110 2.73 5.65 -12.83
C ILE A 110 3.09 6.74 -11.81
N GLU A 111 4.21 7.43 -11.99
CA GLU A 111 4.64 8.53 -11.13
C GLU A 111 3.62 9.68 -11.12
N ALA A 112 3.14 10.10 -12.30
CA ALA A 112 2.10 11.13 -12.43
C ALA A 112 0.83 10.76 -11.67
N ARG A 113 0.34 9.52 -11.83
CA ARG A 113 -0.85 9.03 -11.10
C ARG A 113 -0.65 9.05 -9.59
N VAL A 114 0.54 8.65 -9.11
CA VAL A 114 0.87 8.67 -7.67
C VAL A 114 0.90 10.10 -7.13
N LEU A 115 1.46 11.05 -7.88
CA LEU A 115 1.48 12.47 -7.51
C LEU A 115 0.09 13.08 -7.51
N GLU A 116 -0.73 12.81 -8.53
CA GLU A 116 -2.12 13.27 -8.60
C GLU A 116 -2.97 12.70 -7.45
N THR A 117 -2.80 11.42 -7.13
CA THR A 117 -3.51 10.78 -6.02
C THR A 117 -3.13 11.41 -4.69
N GLN A 118 -1.83 11.69 -4.47
CA GLN A 118 -1.35 12.41 -3.29
C GLN A 118 -1.88 13.83 -3.22
N LYS A 119 -1.88 14.55 -4.35
CA LYS A 119 -2.41 15.92 -4.42
C LYS A 119 -3.89 15.94 -4.08
N ALA A 120 -4.68 15.04 -4.66
CA ALA A 120 -6.11 14.90 -4.36
C ALA A 120 -6.35 14.52 -2.89
N ALA A 121 -5.52 13.67 -2.30
CA ALA A 121 -5.60 13.34 -0.86
C ALA A 121 -5.26 14.54 0.03
N GLN A 122 -4.25 15.34 -0.34
CA GLN A 122 -3.88 16.57 0.38
C GLN A 122 -4.95 17.67 0.24
N GLU A 123 -5.56 17.79 -0.93
CA GLU A 123 -6.67 18.73 -1.17
C GLU A 123 -7.90 18.35 -0.34
N LYS A 124 -8.27 17.07 -0.31
CA LYS A 124 -9.33 16.57 0.58
C LYS A 124 -9.01 16.78 2.06
N ALA A 125 -7.79 16.50 2.50
CA ALA A 125 -7.38 16.74 3.89
C ALA A 125 -7.42 18.23 4.27
N LYS A 126 -7.13 19.14 3.33
CA LYS A 126 -7.25 20.59 3.52
C LYS A 126 -8.71 21.07 3.54
N GLU A 127 -9.59 20.47 2.73
CA GLU A 127 -11.03 20.75 2.77
C GLU A 127 -11.66 20.28 4.09
N GLU A 128 -11.27 19.10 4.58
CA GLU A 128 -11.73 18.55 5.87
C GLU A 128 -11.20 19.39 7.06
N GLN A 129 -9.93 19.82 7.05
CA GLN A 129 -9.42 20.77 8.06
C GLN A 129 -10.10 22.14 7.97
N GLY A 130 -10.46 22.61 6.77
CA GLY A 130 -11.21 23.85 6.55
C GLY A 130 -12.65 23.80 7.09
N GLN A 131 -13.31 22.63 7.00
CA GLN A 131 -14.65 22.43 7.57
C GLN A 131 -14.63 22.45 9.11
N ILE A 132 -13.62 21.84 9.75
CA ILE A 132 -13.48 21.84 11.21
C ILE A 132 -13.32 23.27 11.74
N ILE A 133 -12.50 24.10 11.09
CA ILE A 133 -12.30 25.51 11.48
C ILE A 133 -13.57 26.36 11.26
N HIS A 134 -14.39 26.02 10.26
CA HIS A 134 -15.65 26.71 10.00
C HIS A 134 -16.79 26.29 10.93
N GLU A 135 -16.83 25.04 11.39
CA GLU A 135 -17.82 24.58 12.38
C GLU A 135 -17.55 25.11 13.80
N GLU A 136 -16.29 25.26 14.21
CA GLU A 136 -15.92 25.73 15.56
C GLU A 136 -16.20 27.23 15.81
N LYS A 137 -16.52 28.03 14.79
CA LYS A 137 -16.80 29.48 14.94
C LYS A 137 -18.24 29.85 15.32
N LYS A 138 -19.12 28.88 15.60
CA LYS A 138 -20.43 29.15 16.23
C LYS A 138 -20.34 29.07 17.76
N ILE A 139 -19.51 29.92 18.37
CA ILE A 139 -19.68 30.27 19.78
C ILE A 139 -20.63 31.47 19.81
N ILE A 140 -21.91 31.19 20.09
CA ILE A 140 -22.86 32.22 20.51
C ILE A 140 -22.70 32.35 22.03
N VAL A 141 -22.32 33.53 22.49
CA VAL A 141 -22.48 33.96 23.89
C VAL A 141 -22.85 35.45 23.90
N PRO A 142 -23.69 35.93 24.83
CA PRO A 142 -24.95 35.39 25.36
C PRO A 142 -26.19 36.08 24.75
#